data_AF-A0A7W0MYU5-F1
#
_entry.id   AF-A0A7W0MYU5-F1
#
_cell.length_a   1.000
_cell.length_b   1.000
_cell.length_c   1.000
_cell.angle_alpha   90.00
_cell.angle_beta   90.00
_cell.angle_gamma   90.00
#
_symmetry.space_group_name_H-M   'P 1'
#
loop_
_entity.id
_entity.type
_entity.pdbx_description
1 polymer ?
#
loop_
_entity_poly.entity_id
_entity_poly.type
_entity_poly.pdbx_seq_one_letter_code
_entity_poly.pdbx_strand_id
1 'polypeptide(L)'
;MVVAERLSTLDSIRARVEANERLSLEDGLALLETDDLLALGELADLARRVRGGTDEVYFVQNLYLNQTNVCRVKCKFCAFAA
;
A
#
# COMPACT_ATOMS: atom_id res chain seq x y z
N MET A 1 -24.20 18.87 -16.20
CA MET A 1 -23.77 17.64 -16.89
C MET A 1 -22.40 17.88 -17.50
N VAL A 2 -21.34 17.69 -16.72
CA VAL A 2 -19.99 17.51 -17.22
C VAL A 2 -19.36 16.50 -16.26
N VAL A 3 -19.64 15.21 -16.45
CA VAL A 3 -18.77 14.18 -15.90
C VAL A 3 -17.71 14.02 -16.97
N ALA A 4 -16.64 14.80 -16.85
CA ALA A 4 -15.48 14.63 -17.70
C ALA A 4 -15.02 13.19 -17.54
N GLU A 5 -14.95 12.44 -18.64
CA GLU A 5 -14.25 11.16 -18.72
C GLU A 5 -12.78 11.41 -18.41
N ARG A 6 -12.45 11.43 -17.12
CA ARG A 6 -11.08 11.32 -16.66
C ARG A 6 -10.78 9.85 -16.76
N LEU A 7 -10.18 9.41 -17.87
CA LEU A 7 -9.48 8.12 -17.91
C LEU A 7 -8.42 8.22 -16.82
N SER A 8 -8.75 7.68 -15.64
CA SER A 8 -7.88 7.75 -14.50
C SER A 8 -6.72 6.80 -14.80
N THR A 9 -5.49 7.22 -14.57
CA THR A 9 -4.32 6.33 -14.66
C THR A 9 -4.56 5.01 -13.90
N LEU A 10 -5.40 5.09 -12.86
CA LEU A 10 -5.80 3.98 -12.00
C LEU A 10 -6.81 3.02 -12.63
N ASP A 11 -7.53 3.37 -13.70
CA ASP A 11 -8.54 2.48 -14.33
C ASP A 11 -7.89 1.21 -14.87
N SER A 12 -6.73 1.35 -15.50
CA SER A 12 -5.94 0.21 -16.01
C SER A 12 -5.39 -0.68 -14.88
N ILE A 13 -5.17 -0.10 -13.70
CA ILE A 13 -4.67 -0.81 -12.51
C ILE A 13 -5.85 -1.50 -11.83
N ARG A 14 -7.02 -0.86 -11.77
CA ARG A 14 -8.27 -1.46 -11.28
C ARG A 14 -8.58 -2.75 -12.02
N ALA A 15 -8.59 -2.72 -13.36
CA ALA A 15 -8.86 -3.92 -14.15
C ALA A 15 -7.93 -5.09 -13.81
N ARG A 16 -6.64 -4.81 -13.59
CA ARG A 16 -5.65 -5.82 -13.16
C ARG A 16 -5.88 -6.32 -11.74
N VAL A 17 -6.28 -5.44 -10.81
CA VAL A 17 -6.65 -5.83 -9.45
C VAL A 17 -7.89 -6.72 -9.44
N GLU A 18 -8.94 -6.38 -10.21
CA GLU A 18 -10.16 -7.18 -10.35
C GLU A 18 -9.88 -8.56 -10.97
N ALA A 19 -8.97 -8.62 -11.93
CA ALA A 19 -8.49 -9.87 -12.53
C ALA A 19 -7.56 -10.68 -11.59
N ASN A 20 -7.25 -10.16 -10.40
CA ASN A 20 -6.27 -10.72 -9.46
C ASN A 20 -4.89 -10.96 -10.10
N GLU A 21 -4.49 -10.06 -10.98
CA GLU A 21 -3.22 -10.09 -11.69
C GLU A 21 -2.13 -9.33 -10.93
N ARG A 22 -0.87 -9.69 -11.20
CA ARG A 22 0.28 -9.01 -10.61
C ARG A 22 0.51 -7.67 -11.31
N LEU A 23 0.58 -6.60 -10.51
CA LEU A 23 0.94 -5.27 -10.99
C LEU A 23 2.41 -5.20 -11.43
N SER A 24 2.68 -4.39 -12.46
CA SER A 24 4.02 -4.12 -12.97
C SER A 24 4.73 -3.03 -12.16
N LEU A 25 5.98 -2.74 -12.51
CA LEU A 25 6.74 -1.65 -11.91
C LEU A 25 6.11 -0.29 -12.24
N GLU A 26 5.68 -0.12 -13.48
CA GLU A 26 5.07 1.11 -14.00
C GLU A 26 3.76 1.42 -13.29
N ASP A 27 2.98 0.38 -12.97
CA ASP A 27 1.77 0.53 -12.15
C ASP A 27 2.11 1.03 -10.74
N GLY A 28 3.16 0.48 -10.14
CA GLY A 28 3.64 0.91 -8.83
C GLY A 28 4.06 2.37 -8.81
N LEU A 29 4.74 2.84 -9.87
CA LEU A 29 5.10 4.25 -10.02
C LEU A 29 3.86 5.12 -10.17
N ALA A 30 2.92 4.73 -11.03
CA ALA A 30 1.66 5.45 -11.21
C ALA A 30 0.84 5.57 -9.90
N LEU A 31 0.85 4.52 -9.06
CA LEU A 31 0.22 4.54 -7.73
C LEU A 31 0.94 5.46 -6.74
N LEU A 32 2.26 5.57 -6.82
CA LEU A 32 3.04 6.47 -5.96
C LEU A 32 2.90 7.94 -6.36
N GLU A 33 2.73 8.22 -7.65
CA GLU A 33 2.67 9.57 -8.22
C GLU A 33 1.23 10.12 -8.29
N THR A 34 0.21 9.33 -7.93
CA THR A 34 -1.18 9.80 -7.98
C THR A 34 -1.52 10.74 -6.83
N ASP A 35 -2.17 11.86 -7.17
CA ASP A 35 -2.73 12.79 -6.19
C ASP A 35 -4.17 12.43 -5.78
N ASP A 36 -4.78 11.42 -6.41
CA ASP A 36 -6.15 10.99 -6.11
C ASP A 36 -6.19 10.00 -4.94
N LEU A 37 -5.99 10.52 -3.73
CA LEU A 37 -5.93 9.72 -2.51
C LEU A 37 -7.22 8.91 -2.27
N LEU A 38 -8.38 9.44 -2.63
CA LEU A 38 -9.66 8.76 -2.41
C LEU A 38 -9.82 7.59 -3.36
N ALA A 39 -9.53 7.76 -4.66
CA ALA A 39 -9.55 6.67 -5.61
C ALA A 39 -8.50 5.60 -5.28
N LEU A 40 -7.30 6.01 -4.82
CA LEU A 40 -6.25 5.10 -4.37
C LEU A 40 -6.69 4.28 -3.14
N GLY A 41 -7.33 4.93 -2.16
CA GLY A 41 -7.84 4.27 -0.96
C GLY A 41 -8.93 3.25 -1.26
N GLU A 42 -9.88 3.58 -2.13
CA GLU A 42 -10.92 2.64 -2.57
C GLU A 42 -10.32 1.47 -3.36
N LEU A 43 -9.38 1.72 -4.27
CA LEU A 43 -8.68 0.67 -5.01
C LEU A 43 -7.90 -0.28 -4.08
N ALA A 44 -7.29 0.26 -3.03
CA ALA A 44 -6.62 -0.53 -2.01
C ALA A 44 -7.59 -1.41 -1.20
N ASP A 45 -8.79 -0.91 -0.86
CA ASP A 45 -9.84 -1.73 -0.23
C ASP A 45 -10.35 -2.82 -1.18
N LEU A 46 -10.55 -2.50 -2.47
CA LEU A 46 -10.89 -3.50 -3.48
C LEU A 46 -9.82 -4.60 -3.54
N ALA A 47 -8.54 -4.24 -3.62
CA ALA A 47 -7.45 -5.20 -3.63
C ALA A 47 -7.41 -6.09 -2.38
N ARG A 48 -7.71 -5.52 -1.20
CA ARG A 48 -7.84 -6.26 0.07
C ARG A 48 -8.99 -7.28 -0.02
N ARG A 49 -10.16 -6.89 -0.54
CA ARG A 49 -11.35 -7.75 -0.66
C ARG A 49 -11.16 -8.86 -1.69
N VAL A 50 -10.54 -8.58 -2.84
CA VAL A 50 -10.21 -9.60 -3.86
C VAL A 50 -9.32 -10.70 -3.28
N ARG A 51 -8.45 -10.36 -2.33
CA ARG A 51 -7.57 -11.31 -1.62
C ARG A 51 -8.24 -12.01 -0.43
N GLY A 52 -9.56 -11.88 -0.26
CA GLY A 52 -10.33 -12.52 0.80
C GLY A 52 -10.40 -11.72 2.11
N GLY A 53 -9.96 -10.46 2.12
CA GLY A 53 -10.15 -9.59 3.28
C GLY A 53 -11.64 -9.30 3.53
N THR A 54 -12.06 -9.44 4.79
CA THR A 54 -13.40 -9.11 5.29
C THR A 54 -13.37 -7.79 6.05
N ASP A 55 -14.49 -7.35 6.61
CA ASP A 55 -14.50 -6.17 7.51
C ASP A 55 -13.95 -6.49 8.92
N GLU A 56 -13.47 -7.71 9.15
CA GLU A 56 -12.76 -8.09 10.36
C GLU A 56 -11.35 -7.49 10.37
N VAL A 57 -10.99 -6.89 11.51
CA VAL A 57 -9.66 -6.32 11.73
C VAL A 57 -8.96 -7.15 12.80
N TYR A 58 -7.83 -7.72 12.41
CA TYR A 58 -7.00 -8.55 13.28
C TYR A 58 -5.96 -7.69 14.00
N PHE A 59 -5.62 -8.07 15.24
CA PHE A 59 -4.56 -7.43 16.01
C PHE A 59 -3.66 -8.49 16.64
N VAL A 60 -2.43 -8.08 17.00
CA VAL A 60 -1.45 -8.95 17.65
C VAL A 60 -1.21 -8.45 19.07
N GLN A 61 -1.34 -9.35 20.05
CA GLN A 61 -0.84 -9.11 21.40
C GLN A 61 0.60 -9.65 21.48
N ASN A 62 1.59 -8.77 21.44
CA ASN A 62 3.00 -9.14 21.52
C ASN A 62 3.73 -8.40 22.65
N LEU A 63 4.83 -9.02 23.10
CA LEU A 63 5.86 -8.38 23.91
C LEU A 63 7.17 -8.40 23.11
N TYR A 64 7.79 -7.23 22.95
CA TYR A 64 9.09 -7.11 22.31
C TYR A 64 10.16 -6.81 23.36
N LEU A 65 11.14 -7.70 23.51
CA LEU A 65 12.28 -7.52 24.42
C LEU A 65 13.54 -7.29 23.58
N ASN A 66 14.06 -6.07 23.61
CA ASN A 66 15.35 -5.73 23.00
C ASN A 66 16.43 -5.84 24.08
N GLN A 67 17.21 -6.92 24.06
CA GLN A 67 18.24 -7.19 25.08
C GLN A 67 19.39 -6.18 25.01
N THR A 68 19.59 -5.54 23.85
CA THR A 68 20.56 -4.47 23.65
C THR A 68 20.03 -3.46 22.64
N ASN A 69 20.40 -2.19 22.82
CA ASN A 69 20.23 -1.11 21.86
C ASN A 69 21.58 -0.62 21.31
N VAL A 70 22.68 -1.34 21.57
CA VAL A 70 24.02 -1.03 21.06
C VAL A 70 24.20 -1.70 19.71
N CYS A 71 24.52 -0.92 18.68
CA CYS A 71 24.73 -1.43 17.32
C CYS A 71 26.02 -0.87 16.70
N ARG A 72 26.80 -1.73 16.04
CA ARG A 72 27.97 -1.29 15.25
C ARG A 72 27.58 -0.65 13.90
N VAL A 73 26.38 -0.95 13.42
CA VAL A 73 25.88 -0.48 12.11
C VAL A 73 25.39 0.96 12.24
N LYS A 74 25.76 1.79 11.26
CA LYS A 74 25.42 3.22 11.24
C LYS A 74 24.25 3.54 10.31
N CYS A 75 23.10 2.94 10.58
CA CYS A 75 21.88 3.24 9.82
C CYS A 75 21.47 4.71 10.05
N LYS A 76 21.36 5.51 8.98
CA LYS A 76 21.07 6.96 9.05
C LYS A 76 19.73 7.32 9.69
N PHE A 77 18.82 6.36 9.76
CA PHE A 77 17.45 6.54 10.29
C PHE A 77 17.23 5.84 11.63
N CYS A 78 18.18 5.04 12.12
CA CYS A 78 17.99 4.21 13.32
C CYS A 78 18.60 4.89 14.54
N ALA A 79 17.83 5.00 15.63
CA ALA A 79 18.30 5.61 16.88
C ALA A 79 19.39 4.82 17.61
N PHE A 80 19.55 3.52 17.32
CA PHE A 80 20.58 2.65 17.92
C PHE A 80 21.95 2.77 17.24
N ALA A 81 22.05 3.60 16.20
CA ALA A 81 23.28 3.87 15.46
C ALA A 81 24.16 4.98 16.07
N ALA A 82 23.79 5.46 17.26
CA ALA A 82 24.53 6.49 18.01
C ALA A 82 25.97 6.04 18.36
#